data_AF-A0A1B8G363-F1
#
_entry.id   AF-A0A1B8G363-F1
#
_cell.length_a   1.000
_cell.length_b   1.000
_cell.length_c   1.000
_cell.angle_alpha   90.00
_cell.angle_beta   90.00
_cell.angle_gamma   90.00
#
_symmetry.space_group_name_H-M   'P 1'
#
loop_
_entity.id
_entity.type
_entity.pdbx_description
1 polymer ?
#
loop_
_entity_poly.entity_id
_entity_poly.type
_entity_poly.pdbx_seq_one_letter_code
_entity_poly.pdbx_strand_id
1 'polypeptide(L)'
;MDELPQEIIERIVLFLPGGLSAEWSVELKDHPIAQYAVISTKFRMAIERSMFKRLRINNDELEVFAQMLTPSRRGFLRFLDYSIVLPSIDAAVSQQRYERPAETEVSLGRLERPQP
;
A
#
# COMPACT_ATOMS: atom_id res chain seq x y z
N MET A 1 1.73 -22.93 -24.13
CA MET A 1 1.78 -22.37 -22.76
C MET A 1 0.98 -23.21 -21.77
N ASP A 2 -0.11 -23.86 -22.18
CA ASP A 2 -0.97 -24.60 -21.24
C ASP A 2 -0.40 -25.93 -20.74
N GLU A 3 0.63 -26.47 -21.38
CA GLU A 3 1.31 -27.68 -20.92
C GLU A 3 2.27 -27.43 -19.75
N LEU A 4 2.64 -26.16 -19.48
CA LEU A 4 3.48 -25.85 -18.35
C LEU A 4 2.73 -26.11 -17.03
N PRO A 5 3.39 -26.72 -16.03
CA PRO A 5 2.85 -26.81 -14.68
C PRO A 5 2.55 -25.42 -14.12
N GLN A 6 1.48 -25.31 -13.34
CA GLN A 6 1.05 -24.04 -12.76
C GLN A 6 2.16 -23.39 -11.92
N GLU A 7 2.95 -24.19 -11.19
CA GLU A 7 4.06 -23.69 -10.37
C GLU A 7 5.13 -22.97 -11.22
N ILE A 8 5.41 -23.48 -12.42
CA ILE A 8 6.37 -22.84 -13.33
C ILE A 8 5.84 -21.49 -13.80
N ILE A 9 4.54 -21.43 -14.13
CA ILE A 9 3.88 -20.17 -14.51
C ILE A 9 3.90 -19.17 -13.36
N GLU A 10 3.59 -19.60 -12.14
CA GLU A 10 3.67 -18.75 -10.94
C GLU A 10 5.09 -18.21 -10.73
N ARG A 11 6.13 -19.04 -10.93
CA ARG A 11 7.53 -18.58 -10.88
C ARG A 11 7.83 -17.57 -11.98
N ILE A 12 7.37 -17.79 -13.21
CA ILE A 12 7.56 -16.83 -14.32
C ILE A 12 6.95 -15.48 -13.96
N VAL A 13 5.74 -15.47 -13.40
CA VAL A 13 5.03 -14.24 -13.02
C VAL A 13 5.82 -13.38 -12.04
N LEU A 14 6.61 -13.98 -11.15
CA LEU A 14 7.49 -13.24 -10.24
C LEU A 14 8.53 -12.39 -10.99
N PHE A 15 9.05 -12.91 -12.10
CA PHE A 15 10.10 -12.24 -12.89
C PHE A 15 9.54 -11.32 -13.98
N LEU A 16 8.22 -11.23 -14.12
CA LEU A 16 7.62 -10.26 -15.04
C LEU A 16 7.83 -8.83 -14.54
N PRO A 17 7.89 -7.84 -15.44
CA PRO A 17 7.93 -6.43 -15.05
C PRO A 17 6.78 -6.10 -14.08
N GLY A 18 7.14 -5.71 -12.85
CA GLY A 18 6.19 -5.42 -11.77
C GLY A 18 5.79 -6.61 -10.88
N GLY A 19 6.36 -7.80 -11.05
CA GLY A 19 5.95 -9.04 -10.33
C GLY A 19 6.50 -9.25 -8.93
N LEU A 20 7.63 -8.63 -8.56
CA LEU A 20 8.30 -8.87 -7.26
C LEU A 20 8.11 -7.78 -6.21
N SER A 21 7.82 -6.55 -6.63
CA SER A 21 7.96 -5.37 -5.75
C SER A 21 6.74 -4.45 -5.73
N ALA A 22 5.74 -4.70 -6.55
CA ALA A 22 4.67 -3.75 -6.65
C ALA A 22 3.60 -4.06 -5.61
N GLU A 23 3.59 -3.25 -4.55
CA GLU A 23 2.40 -3.03 -3.75
C GLU A 23 1.30 -2.60 -4.72
N TRP A 24 0.26 -3.42 -4.83
CA TRP A 24 -0.85 -3.06 -5.69
C TRP A 24 -1.71 -2.04 -4.94
N SER A 25 -1.68 -0.79 -5.39
CA SER A 25 -2.64 0.22 -4.97
C SER A 25 -3.90 0.13 -5.82
N VAL A 26 -5.04 0.45 -5.22
CA VAL A 26 -6.35 0.47 -5.91
C VAL A 26 -6.35 1.49 -7.05
N GLU A 27 -5.59 2.59 -6.88
CA GLU A 27 -5.38 3.63 -7.88
C GLU A 27 -4.54 3.22 -9.10
N LEU A 28 -3.61 2.26 -9.00
CA LEU A 28 -2.80 1.83 -10.15
C LEU A 28 -3.60 0.89 -11.06
N LYS A 29 -4.45 1.49 -11.90
CA LYS A 29 -5.17 0.82 -12.98
C LYS A 29 -4.23 0.15 -14.00
N ASP A 30 -3.01 0.67 -14.18
CA ASP A 30 -2.09 0.21 -15.21
C ASP A 30 -0.89 -0.55 -14.63
N HIS A 31 -1.18 -1.68 -13.98
CA HIS A 31 -0.10 -2.55 -13.55
C HIS A 31 0.50 -3.27 -14.78
N PRO A 32 1.80 -3.12 -15.07
CA PRO A 32 2.43 -3.74 -16.24
C PRO A 32 2.36 -5.27 -16.24
N ILE A 33 1.99 -5.89 -15.10
CA ILE A 33 1.79 -7.33 -15.01
C ILE A 33 0.41 -7.79 -15.50
N ALA A 34 -0.60 -6.91 -15.47
CA ALA A 34 -1.98 -7.26 -15.81
C ALA A 34 -2.13 -7.61 -17.30
N GLN A 35 -1.32 -7.01 -18.17
CA GLN A 35 -1.32 -7.28 -19.62
C GLN A 35 -1.00 -8.75 -19.95
N TYR A 36 -0.28 -9.46 -19.08
CA TYR A 36 0.07 -10.86 -19.31
C TYR A 36 -1.08 -11.83 -18.96
N ALA A 37 -2.18 -11.35 -18.39
CA ALA A 37 -3.34 -12.18 -18.02
C ALA A 37 -4.08 -12.73 -19.25
N VAL A 38 -3.85 -12.16 -20.43
CA VAL A 38 -4.46 -12.62 -21.69
C VAL A 38 -3.74 -13.82 -22.31
N ILE A 39 -2.54 -14.18 -21.83
CA ILE A 39 -1.73 -15.26 -22.41
C ILE A 39 -2.43 -16.61 -22.31
N SER A 40 -2.96 -16.94 -21.13
CA SER A 40 -3.73 -18.16 -20.90
C SER A 40 -4.53 -18.09 -19.60
N THR A 41 -5.44 -19.04 -19.39
CA THR A 41 -6.20 -19.17 -18.14
C THR A 41 -5.29 -19.37 -16.93
N LYS A 42 -4.23 -20.17 -17.08
CA LYS A 42 -3.21 -20.40 -16.05
C LYS A 42 -2.43 -19.13 -15.70
N PHE A 43 -2.08 -18.33 -16.71
CA PHE A 43 -1.43 -17.02 -16.53
C PHE A 43 -2.37 -16.03 -15.82
N ARG A 44 -3.62 -15.95 -16.27
CA ARG A 44 -4.65 -15.12 -15.60
C ARG A 44 -4.75 -15.44 -14.12
N MET A 45 -4.84 -16.72 -13.76
CA MET A 45 -4.92 -17.14 -12.35
C MET A 45 -3.65 -16.77 -11.57
N ALA A 46 -2.45 -17.01 -12.13
CA ALA A 46 -1.20 -16.66 -11.48
C ALA A 46 -1.05 -15.14 -11.27
N ILE A 47 -1.48 -14.34 -12.25
CA ILE A 47 -1.43 -12.87 -12.18
C ILE A 47 -2.45 -12.35 -11.18
N GLU A 48 -3.69 -12.82 -11.19
CA GLU A 48 -4.68 -12.45 -10.17
C GLU A 48 -4.16 -12.83 -8.77
N ARG A 49 -3.64 -14.05 -8.61
CA ARG A 49 -3.05 -14.46 -7.33
C ARG A 49 -1.91 -13.55 -6.90
N SER A 50 -1.07 -13.08 -7.82
CA SER A 50 0.03 -12.17 -7.51
C SER A 50 -0.48 -10.78 -7.12
N MET A 51 -1.38 -10.20 -7.94
CA MET A 51 -1.91 -8.85 -7.75
C MET A 51 -2.69 -8.72 -6.44
N PHE A 52 -3.54 -9.70 -6.13
CA PHE A 52 -4.37 -9.67 -4.94
C PHE A 52 -3.64 -10.18 -3.68
N LYS A 53 -2.36 -10.59 -3.77
CA LYS A 53 -1.59 -11.09 -2.62
C LYS A 53 -1.32 -10.01 -1.58
N ARG A 54 -0.98 -8.81 -2.05
CA ARG A 54 -0.66 -7.64 -1.21
C ARG A 54 -1.37 -6.43 -1.79
N LEU A 55 -2.27 -5.86 -1.01
CA LEU A 55 -3.03 -4.66 -1.37
C LEU A 55 -2.63 -3.52 -0.46
N ARG A 56 -2.55 -2.33 -1.02
CA ARG A 56 -2.43 -1.09 -0.26
C ARG A 56 -3.62 -0.21 -0.56
N ILE A 57 -4.25 0.29 0.51
CA ILE A 57 -5.45 1.11 0.41
C ILE A 57 -5.37 2.32 1.35
N ASN A 58 -5.99 3.41 0.93
CA ASN A 58 -6.23 4.61 1.73
C ASN A 58 -7.68 4.64 2.26
N ASN A 59 -7.97 5.56 3.18
CA ASN A 59 -9.31 5.70 3.78
C ASN A 59 -10.41 6.08 2.77
N ASP A 60 -10.07 6.76 1.68
CA ASP A 60 -10.95 7.14 0.58
C ASP A 60 -11.19 6.02 -0.44
N GLU A 61 -10.40 4.94 -0.39
CA GLU A 61 -10.48 3.80 -1.33
C GLU A 61 -11.29 2.61 -0.78
N LEU A 62 -11.82 2.70 0.44
CA LEU A 62 -12.49 1.58 1.14
C LEU A 62 -13.66 0.99 0.33
N GLU A 63 -14.45 1.82 -0.33
CA GLU A 63 -15.61 1.37 -1.10
C GLU A 63 -15.18 0.67 -2.40
N VAL A 64 -14.16 1.20 -3.07
CA VAL A 64 -13.57 0.59 -4.28
C VAL A 64 -12.91 -0.75 -3.93
N PHE A 65 -12.18 -0.79 -2.81
CA PHE A 65 -11.60 -2.03 -2.28
C PHE A 65 -12.65 -3.11 -2.05
N ALA A 66 -13.79 -2.77 -1.43
CA ALA A 66 -14.87 -3.72 -1.16
C ALA A 66 -15.47 -4.30 -2.46
N GLN A 67 -15.58 -3.49 -3.52
CA GLN A 67 -16.06 -3.94 -4.83
C GLN A 67 -15.02 -4.81 -5.56
N MET A 68 -13.74 -4.49 -5.41
CA MET A 68 -12.63 -5.18 -6.05
C MET A 68 -12.36 -6.57 -5.44
N LEU A 69 -12.53 -6.72 -4.12
CA LEU A 69 -12.29 -7.94 -3.36
C LEU A 69 -13.46 -8.94 -3.43
N THR A 70 -13.78 -9.40 -4.65
CA THR A 70 -14.82 -10.41 -4.88
C THR A 70 -14.54 -11.70 -4.10
N PRO A 71 -15.55 -12.52 -3.76
CA PRO A 71 -15.37 -13.75 -2.99
C PRO A 71 -14.24 -14.65 -3.51
N SER A 72 -14.10 -14.76 -4.83
CA SER A 72 -13.06 -15.54 -5.51
C SER A 72 -11.65 -15.00 -5.28
N ARG A 73 -11.51 -13.69 -5.09
CA ARG A 73 -10.22 -12.99 -4.92
C ARG A 73 -9.78 -12.87 -3.48
N ARG A 74 -10.73 -12.95 -2.52
CA ARG A 74 -10.42 -12.88 -1.07
C ARG A 74 -9.42 -13.94 -0.62
N GLY A 75 -9.47 -15.13 -1.21
CA GLY A 75 -8.55 -16.23 -0.89
C GLY A 75 -7.09 -15.97 -1.26
N PHE A 76 -6.81 -14.96 -2.08
CA PHE A 76 -5.46 -14.61 -2.47
C PHE A 76 -4.82 -13.57 -1.55
N LEU A 77 -5.63 -12.78 -0.84
CA LEU A 77 -5.16 -11.71 0.04
C LEU A 77 -4.35 -12.28 1.21
N ARG A 78 -3.10 -11.84 1.33
CA ARG A 78 -2.21 -12.18 2.45
C ARG A 78 -1.76 -10.98 3.26
N PHE A 79 -1.60 -9.83 2.61
CA PHE A 79 -1.15 -8.60 3.25
C PHE A 79 -2.03 -7.44 2.82
N LEU A 80 -2.45 -6.62 3.77
CA LEU A 80 -3.23 -5.42 3.54
C LEU A 80 -2.56 -4.26 4.27
N ASP A 81 -2.07 -3.29 3.53
CA ASP A 81 -1.47 -2.07 4.04
C ASP A 81 -2.53 -0.96 3.99
N TYR A 82 -2.99 -0.48 5.14
CA TYR A 82 -4.02 0.56 5.25
C TYR A 82 -3.41 1.87 5.75
N SER A 83 -3.61 2.96 5.02
CA SER A 83 -3.13 4.30 5.38
C SER A 83 -4.29 5.27 5.54
N ILE A 84 -4.21 6.17 6.52
CA ILE A 84 -5.19 7.26 6.68
C ILE A 84 -4.55 8.53 6.12
N VAL A 85 -5.14 9.06 5.05
CA VAL A 85 -4.77 10.35 4.48
C VAL A 85 -5.49 11.43 5.28
N LEU A 86 -4.73 12.16 6.09
CA LEU A 86 -5.25 13.30 6.83
C LEU A 86 -5.41 14.49 5.87
N PRO A 87 -6.45 15.32 6.06
CA PRO A 87 -6.60 16.54 5.27
C PRO A 87 -5.40 17.47 5.47
N SER A 88 -5.02 18.18 4.40
CA SER A 88 -3.98 19.20 4.48
C SER A 88 -4.38 20.24 5.52
N ILE A 89 -3.58 20.39 6.56
CA ILE A 89 -3.76 21.46 7.54
C ILE A 89 -3.25 22.74 6.91
N ASP A 90 -4.07 23.80 6.93
CA ASP A 90 -3.62 25.13 6.54
C ASP A 90 -2.45 25.56 7.43
N ALA A 91 -1.35 26.00 6.82
CA ALA A 91 -0.15 26.44 7.52
C ALA A 91 -0.46 27.54 8.56
N ALA A 92 -1.46 28.40 8.27
CA ALA A 92 -1.91 29.44 9.19
C ALA A 92 -2.54 28.88 10.48
N VAL A 93 -3.25 27.74 10.38
CA VAL A 93 -3.88 27.06 11.52
C VAL A 93 -2.89 26.16 12.27
N SER A 94 -1.92 25.58 11.54
CA SER A 94 -0.86 24.74 12.12
C SER A 94 0.00 25.51 13.13
N GLN A 95 0.39 26.76 12.80
CA GLN A 95 1.19 27.62 13.67
C GLN A 95 0.46 28.06 14.95
N GLN A 96 -0.87 28.17 14.93
CA GLN A 96 -1.65 28.66 16.08
C GLN A 96 -2.07 27.57 17.07
N ARG A 97 -2.21 26.30 16.65
CA ARG A 97 -2.86 25.27 17.47
C ARG A 97 -1.96 24.17 18.03
N TYR A 98 -0.75 23.97 17.50
CA TYR A 98 0.07 22.80 17.85
C TYR A 98 1.41 23.11 18.49
N GLU A 99 1.89 24.35 18.44
CA GLU A 99 2.95 24.79 19.34
C GLU A 99 2.31 25.38 20.60
N ARG A 100 2.15 24.56 21.66
CA ARG A 100 1.98 25.13 23.01
C ARG A 100 3.33 25.69 23.43
N PRO A 101 3.50 27.01 23.57
CA PRO A 101 4.79 27.58 24.00
C PRO A 101 5.17 27.14 25.43
N ALA A 102 4.17 26.73 26.22
CA ALA A 102 4.34 26.39 27.63
C ALA A 102 5.12 25.09 27.91
N GLU A 103 5.34 24.23 26.90
CA GLU A 103 6.10 22.99 27.08
C GLU A 103 7.58 23.13 26.67
N THR A 104 7.93 24.17 25.91
CA THR A 104 9.32 24.40 25.46
C THR A 104 10.18 25.12 26.52
N GLU A 105 9.57 25.90 27.42
CA GLU A 105 10.32 26.58 28.50
C GLU A 105 10.81 25.63 29.60
N VAL A 106 10.10 24.53 29.86
CA VAL A 106 10.47 23.59 30.94
C VAL A 106 11.76 22.82 30.58
N SER A 107 12.06 22.63 29.29
CA SER A 107 13.27 21.94 28.83
C SER A 107 14.50 22.83 28.69
N LEU A 108 14.33 24.16 28.55
CA LEU A 108 15.44 25.12 28.47
C LEU A 108 15.80 25.75 29.83
N GLY A 109 14.87 25.78 30.80
CA GLY A 109 15.11 26.34 32.13
C GLY A 109 15.95 25.49 33.09
N ARG A 110 16.38 24.28 32.71
CA ARG A 110 17.11 23.34 33.60
C ARG A 110 18.63 23.28 33.39
N LEU A 111 19.20 24.13 32.53
CA LEU A 111 20.62 24.08 32.17
C LEU A 111 21.46 25.30 32.56
N GLU A 112 20.90 26.27 33.27
CA GLU A 112 21.64 27.42 33.77
C GLU A 112 21.55 27.50 35.29
N ARG A 113 22.47 26.82 35.99
CA ARG A 113 23.04 27.28 37.27
C ARG A 113 24.25 26.41 37.67
N PRO A 114 25.50 26.87 37.44
CA PRO A 114 26.59 26.54 38.34
C PRO A 114 26.50 27.46 39.57
N GLN A 115 26.50 26.88 40.77
CA GLN A 115 26.60 27.64 42.02
C GLN A 115 28.03 28.16 42.24
N PRO A 116 28.21 29.33 42.87
CA PRO A 116 29.49 29.77 43.40
C PRO A 116 29.90 28.99 44.66
#